data_AF-A0A6A4KLX8-F1
#
_entry.id   AF-A0A6A4KLX8-F1
#
_cell.length_a   1.000
_cell.length_b   1.000
_cell.length_c   1.000
_cell.angle_alpha   90.00
_cell.angle_beta   90.00
_cell.angle_gamma   90.00
#
_symmetry.space_group_name_H-M   'P 1'
#
loop_
_entity.id
_entity.type
_entity.pdbx_description
1 polymer ?
#
loop_
_entity_poly.entity_id
_entity_poly.type
_entity_poly.pdbx_seq_one_letter_code
_entity_poly.pdbx_strand_id
1 'polypeptide(L)'
;MGLGKMMDFTFMFIVITTLVILNFSPLAFSTYVNLTAILSAPNVPFISFLNLLQKENVIEILQTQANAQTGLTLFAPDNAAIYGNKVPWGNLSAAQQQSLLLFHALPQYFGNTLSDLNTLCQLSPVTTMAGGQYTLNITSVLGAFYLNVSGSSSAQLLGAVKLTTYPTEVYQIDKVLMPEAIFAYSYGVSMAPQSFMLQNFY
;
A
#
# COMPACT_ATOMS: atom_id res chain seq x y z
N MET A 1 70.00 3.51 10.36
CA MET A 1 69.10 2.88 11.35
C MET A 1 68.35 4.02 12.02
N GLY A 2 67.04 4.23 11.94
CA GLY A 2 65.91 3.53 11.36
C GLY A 2 64.63 4.25 11.83
N LEU A 3 63.56 4.12 11.06
CA LEU A 3 62.15 4.08 11.48
C LEU A 3 61.51 5.37 12.07
N GLY A 4 60.61 6.00 11.31
CA GLY A 4 59.79 7.09 11.86
C GLY A 4 58.75 7.78 11.00
N LYS A 5 58.24 7.13 9.93
CA LYS A 5 56.97 7.47 9.24
C LYS A 5 56.81 8.95 8.83
N MET A 6 57.38 9.31 7.69
CA MET A 6 56.69 10.28 6.82
C MET A 6 55.33 9.66 6.51
N MET A 7 54.31 10.19 7.17
CA MET A 7 52.91 9.90 6.86
C MET A 7 52.70 10.38 5.44
N ASP A 8 52.75 9.43 4.50
CA ASP A 8 52.66 9.66 3.07
C ASP A 8 51.39 10.46 2.79
N PHE A 9 51.55 11.71 2.33
CA PHE A 9 50.44 12.62 2.03
C PHE A 9 49.47 11.99 1.01
N THR A 10 49.98 11.05 0.19
CA THR A 10 49.18 10.24 -0.74
C THR A 10 48.16 9.35 -0.02
N PHE A 11 48.50 8.82 1.16
CA PHE A 11 47.58 8.03 1.99
C PHE A 11 46.46 8.89 2.61
N MET A 12 46.75 10.16 2.96
CA MET A 12 45.72 11.07 3.48
C MET A 12 44.69 11.44 2.40
N PHE A 13 45.11 11.57 1.14
CA PHE A 13 44.18 11.81 0.02
C PHE A 13 43.37 10.57 -0.38
N ILE A 14 43.91 9.35 -0.24
CA ILE A 14 43.15 8.11 -0.48
C ILE A 14 42.10 7.89 0.62
N VAL A 15 42.42 8.20 1.88
CA VAL A 15 41.45 8.11 2.99
C VAL A 15 40.36 9.18 2.87
N ILE A 16 40.67 10.39 2.40
CA ILE A 16 39.67 11.45 2.24
C ILE A 16 38.80 11.24 0.99
N THR A 17 39.32 10.67 -0.10
CA THR A 17 38.49 10.37 -1.29
C THR A 17 37.57 9.16 -1.08
N THR A 18 37.94 8.19 -0.24
CA THR A 18 37.06 7.04 0.08
C THR A 18 36.01 7.36 1.17
N LEU A 19 36.18 8.42 1.96
CA LEU A 19 35.20 8.78 3.00
C LEU A 19 34.03 9.65 2.49
N VAL A 20 34.11 10.21 1.28
CA VAL A 20 33.05 11.08 0.72
C VAL A 20 32.01 10.30 -0.10
N ILE A 21 32.23 9.02 -0.40
CA ILE A 21 31.29 8.21 -1.24
C ILE A 21 30.29 7.39 -0.39
N LEU A 22 30.30 7.47 0.94
CA LEU A 22 29.35 6.70 1.77
C LEU A 22 28.13 7.46 2.27
N ASN A 23 27.98 8.77 2.00
CA ASN A 23 26.88 9.54 2.59
C ASN A 23 26.24 10.61 1.68
N PHE A 24 26.22 10.39 0.36
CA PHE A 24 25.14 10.98 -0.45
C PHE A 24 23.98 9.98 -0.52
N SER A 25 23.33 9.74 0.62
CA SER A 25 21.90 9.54 0.54
C SER A 25 21.35 10.88 0.08
N PRO A 26 20.59 11.00 -1.02
CA PRO A 26 19.87 12.24 -1.24
C PRO A 26 19.06 12.45 0.03
N LEU A 27 19.39 13.50 0.79
CA LEU A 27 18.49 14.04 1.80
C LEU A 27 17.27 14.48 1.00
N ALA A 28 16.38 13.52 0.76
CA ALA A 28 15.06 13.81 0.27
C ALA A 28 14.47 14.68 1.37
N PHE A 29 14.38 15.98 1.10
CA PHE A 29 13.58 16.87 1.91
C PHE A 29 12.18 16.29 1.83
N SER A 30 11.82 15.47 2.81
CA SER A 30 10.48 14.90 2.93
C SER A 30 9.58 16.09 3.18
N THR A 31 8.96 16.60 2.10
CA THR A 31 7.90 17.58 2.23
C THR A 31 6.80 16.89 3.02
N TYR A 32 6.45 17.46 4.17
CA TYR A 32 5.37 16.90 4.97
C TYR A 32 4.11 16.76 4.12
N VAL A 33 3.59 15.54 4.03
CA VAL A 33 2.38 15.21 3.30
C VAL A 33 1.22 15.20 4.28
N ASN A 34 0.12 15.88 3.94
CA ASN A 34 -1.15 15.78 4.67
C ASN A 34 -2.14 14.95 3.83
N LEU A 35 -2.31 13.67 4.16
CA LEU A 35 -3.20 12.75 3.44
C LEU A 35 -4.66 13.20 3.53
N THR A 36 -5.09 13.72 4.68
CA THR A 36 -6.46 14.21 4.84
C THR A 36 -6.72 15.36 3.87
N ALA A 37 -5.76 16.29 3.72
CA ALA A 37 -5.88 17.39 2.77
C ALA A 37 -5.91 16.91 1.31
N ILE A 38 -5.13 15.89 0.96
CA ILE A 38 -5.13 15.31 -0.40
C ILE A 38 -6.47 14.62 -0.69
N LEU A 39 -6.97 13.80 0.23
CA LEU A 39 -8.19 13.00 0.04
C LEU A 39 -9.48 13.83 0.16
N SER A 40 -9.41 14.99 0.81
CA SER A 40 -10.52 15.95 0.92
C SER A 40 -10.42 17.14 -0.03
N ALA A 41 -9.40 17.17 -0.90
CA ALA A 41 -9.22 18.27 -1.84
C ALA A 41 -10.46 18.42 -2.75
N PRO A 42 -10.83 19.67 -3.11
CA PRO A 42 -11.94 19.91 -4.02
C PRO A 42 -11.76 19.14 -5.34
N ASN A 43 -12.86 18.59 -5.86
CA ASN A 43 -12.92 17.82 -7.12
C ASN A 43 -12.13 16.50 -7.12
N VAL A 44 -11.74 15.99 -5.95
CA VAL A 44 -11.14 14.66 -5.82
C VAL A 44 -12.19 13.69 -5.25
N PRO A 45 -12.39 12.49 -5.85
CA PRO A 45 -13.54 11.64 -5.54
C PRO A 45 -13.30 10.67 -4.38
N PHE A 46 -12.63 11.07 -3.28
CA PHE A 46 -12.23 10.14 -2.20
C PHE A 46 -12.87 10.38 -0.83
N ILE A 47 -13.84 11.29 -0.71
CA ILE A 47 -14.48 11.62 0.57
C ILE A 47 -15.06 10.37 1.27
N SER A 48 -15.66 9.44 0.54
CA SER A 48 -16.22 8.22 1.13
C SER A 48 -15.13 7.30 1.70
N PHE A 49 -14.02 7.17 0.98
CA PHE A 49 -12.87 6.40 1.43
C PHE A 49 -12.21 7.07 2.65
N LEU A 50 -12.02 8.40 2.63
CA LEU A 50 -11.51 9.16 3.77
C LEU A 50 -12.38 8.98 5.02
N ASN A 51 -13.70 9.04 4.89
CA ASN A 51 -14.62 8.83 6.02
C ASN A 51 -14.45 7.44 6.64
N LEU A 52 -14.23 6.39 5.82
CA LEU A 52 -13.94 5.04 6.34
C LEU A 52 -12.59 4.97 7.05
N LEU A 53 -11.56 5.59 6.47
CA LEU A 53 -10.23 5.67 7.09
C LEU A 53 -10.27 6.38 8.45
N GLN A 54 -11.07 7.44 8.58
CA GLN A 54 -11.27 8.16 9.83
C GLN A 54 -12.07 7.32 10.84
N LYS A 55 -13.18 6.72 10.41
CA LYS A 55 -14.05 5.90 11.27
C LYS A 55 -13.30 4.74 11.93
N GLU A 56 -12.39 4.11 11.20
CA GLU A 56 -11.62 2.95 11.67
C GLU A 56 -10.23 3.31 12.22
N ASN A 57 -9.91 4.61 12.37
CA ASN A 57 -8.61 5.12 12.84
C ASN A 57 -7.40 4.68 11.98
N VAL A 58 -7.62 4.38 10.70
CA VAL A 58 -6.57 3.97 9.76
C VAL A 58 -5.84 5.19 9.18
N ILE A 59 -6.50 6.35 9.12
CA ILE A 59 -5.90 7.57 8.56
C ILE A 59 -4.60 7.96 9.28
N GLU A 60 -4.49 7.77 10.59
CA GLU A 60 -3.27 8.09 11.36
C GLU A 60 -2.10 7.17 11.02
N ILE A 61 -2.37 5.88 10.81
CA ILE A 61 -1.38 4.87 10.42
C ILE A 61 -0.82 5.22 9.03
N LEU A 62 -1.72 5.48 8.07
CA LEU A 62 -1.33 5.87 6.71
C LEU A 62 -0.60 7.21 6.72
N GLN A 63 -1.03 8.17 7.53
CA GLN A 63 -0.40 9.48 7.64
C GLN A 63 1.02 9.41 8.19
N THR A 64 1.26 8.49 9.13
CA THR A 64 2.60 8.20 9.66
C THR A 64 3.49 7.62 8.56
N GLN A 65 2.99 6.62 7.82
CA GLN A 65 3.73 6.01 6.71
C GLN A 65 4.00 6.99 5.56
N ALA A 66 3.04 7.86 5.25
CA ALA A 66 3.14 8.91 4.23
C ALA A 66 4.26 9.92 4.50
N ASN A 67 4.74 10.03 5.75
CA ASN A 67 5.87 10.89 6.11
C ASN A 67 7.11 10.09 6.55
N ALA A 68 7.07 8.76 6.44
CA ALA A 68 8.23 7.91 6.69
C ALA A 68 9.21 7.99 5.51
N GLN A 69 10.48 7.66 5.76
CA GLN A 69 11.53 7.68 4.73
C GLN A 69 11.25 6.72 3.56
N THR A 70 10.61 5.57 3.83
CA THR A 70 10.24 4.61 2.79
C THR A 70 9.04 5.09 1.96
N GLY A 71 8.23 6.00 2.50
CA GLY A 71 7.07 6.58 1.84
C GLY A 71 5.84 5.66 1.76
N LEU A 72 4.83 6.10 1.03
CA LEU A 72 3.53 5.45 0.91
C LEU A 72 3.10 5.41 -0.56
N THR A 73 2.54 4.27 -0.98
CA THR A 73 1.70 4.18 -2.18
C THR A 73 0.30 3.80 -1.74
N LEU A 74 -0.70 4.63 -2.02
CA LEU A 74 -2.10 4.43 -1.63
C LEU A 74 -2.97 4.24 -2.87
N PHE A 75 -3.68 3.13 -2.94
CA PHE A 75 -4.67 2.83 -3.97
C PHE A 75 -6.06 3.22 -3.46
N ALA A 76 -6.48 4.46 -3.72
CA ALA A 76 -7.73 5.01 -3.22
C ALA A 76 -8.91 4.66 -4.13
N PRO A 77 -9.89 3.85 -3.68
CA PRO A 77 -11.13 3.66 -4.41
C PRO A 77 -11.91 4.97 -4.44
N ASP A 78 -12.44 5.32 -5.61
CA ASP A 78 -13.29 6.50 -5.72
C ASP A 78 -14.66 6.30 -5.04
N ASN A 79 -15.41 7.39 -4.92
CA ASN A 79 -16.74 7.37 -4.30
C ASN A 79 -17.67 6.36 -4.99
N ALA A 80 -17.60 6.25 -6.33
CA ALA A 80 -18.45 5.32 -7.08
C ALA A 80 -18.06 3.87 -6.78
N ALA A 81 -16.79 3.55 -6.64
CA ALA A 81 -16.29 2.26 -6.21
C ALA A 81 -16.78 1.88 -4.80
N ILE A 82 -16.75 2.84 -3.86
CA ILE A 82 -17.21 2.63 -2.48
C ILE A 82 -18.73 2.40 -2.42
N TYR A 83 -19.53 3.16 -3.18
CA TYR A 83 -20.99 3.02 -3.20
C TYR A 83 -21.46 1.84 -4.06
N GLY A 84 -20.75 1.53 -5.14
CA GLY A 84 -21.09 0.48 -6.09
C GLY A 84 -20.72 -0.92 -5.61
N ASN A 85 -19.71 -1.06 -4.75
CA ASN A 85 -19.29 -2.36 -4.24
C ASN A 85 -20.11 -2.81 -3.02
N LYS A 86 -20.47 -4.10 -3.04
CA LYS A 86 -21.20 -4.80 -1.96
C LYS A 86 -20.29 -5.22 -0.81
N VAL A 87 -19.36 -4.37 -0.37
CA VAL A 87 -18.57 -4.70 0.82
C VAL A 87 -19.54 -4.74 2.01
N PRO A 88 -19.69 -5.89 2.70
CA PRO A 88 -20.63 -6.03 3.80
C PRO A 88 -20.02 -5.43 5.08
N TRP A 89 -19.75 -4.12 5.08
CA TRP A 89 -19.03 -3.43 6.17
C TRP A 89 -19.61 -3.74 7.55
N GLY A 90 -20.94 -3.81 7.67
CA GLY A 90 -21.60 -4.14 8.93
C GLY A 90 -21.36 -5.57 9.45
N ASN A 91 -20.92 -6.50 8.59
CA ASN A 91 -20.60 -7.88 8.96
C ASN A 91 -19.11 -8.07 9.31
N LEU A 92 -18.27 -7.06 9.07
CA LEU A 92 -16.84 -7.12 9.36
C LEU A 92 -16.55 -6.65 10.79
N SER A 93 -15.72 -7.38 11.52
CA SER A 93 -15.13 -6.87 12.77
C SER A 93 -14.29 -5.61 12.52
N ALA A 94 -14.10 -4.79 13.55
CA ALA A 94 -13.24 -3.59 13.46
C ALA A 94 -11.83 -3.94 12.94
N ALA A 95 -11.24 -5.04 13.42
CA ALA A 95 -9.95 -5.51 12.93
C ALA A 95 -9.96 -5.85 11.44
N GLN A 96 -11.02 -6.52 10.95
CA GLN A 96 -11.17 -6.79 9.52
C GLN A 96 -11.37 -5.52 8.70
N GLN A 97 -12.14 -4.54 9.19
CA GLN A 97 -12.31 -3.25 8.51
C GLN A 97 -10.98 -2.51 8.41
N GLN A 98 -10.19 -2.47 9.49
CA GLN A 98 -8.84 -1.90 9.48
C GLN A 98 -7.91 -2.63 8.50
N SER A 99 -7.85 -3.97 8.53
CA SER A 99 -7.03 -4.74 7.60
C SER A 99 -7.45 -4.52 6.14
N LEU A 100 -8.75 -4.43 5.85
CA LEU A 100 -9.25 -4.14 4.50
C LEU A 100 -8.80 -2.75 4.04
N LEU A 101 -8.89 -1.73 4.89
CA LEU A 101 -8.45 -0.38 4.54
C LEU A 101 -6.92 -0.31 4.38
N LEU A 102 -6.15 -0.97 5.24
CA LEU A 102 -4.68 -1.07 5.11
C LEU A 102 -4.24 -1.89 3.89
N PHE A 103 -5.08 -2.79 3.39
CA PHE A 103 -4.82 -3.55 2.15
C PHE A 103 -4.71 -2.65 0.91
N HIS A 104 -5.25 -1.43 0.98
CA HIS A 104 -5.17 -0.45 -0.10
C HIS A 104 -3.83 0.31 -0.12
N ALA A 105 -2.88 -0.01 0.75
CA ALA A 105 -1.63 0.74 0.88
C ALA A 105 -0.40 -0.17 0.81
N LEU A 106 0.69 0.34 0.23
CA LEU A 106 2.03 -0.25 0.29
C LEU A 106 2.94 0.63 1.16
N PRO A 107 3.79 0.04 2.02
CA PRO A 107 4.69 0.78 2.92
C PRO A 107 5.94 1.35 2.21
N GLN A 108 5.84 1.59 0.90
CA GLN A 108 6.91 2.08 0.05
C GLN A 108 6.34 3.01 -1.02
N TYR A 109 7.07 4.07 -1.35
CA TYR A 109 6.75 4.97 -2.45
C TYR A 109 7.06 4.34 -3.80
N PHE A 110 6.04 4.26 -4.66
CA PHE A 110 6.14 3.98 -6.08
C PHE A 110 5.43 5.11 -6.83
N GLY A 111 6.21 6.01 -7.41
CA GLY A 111 5.70 7.20 -8.09
C GLY A 111 4.93 6.88 -9.36
N ASN A 112 4.31 7.90 -9.96
CA ASN A 112 3.46 7.77 -11.15
C ASN A 112 4.20 7.56 -12.50
N THR A 113 5.46 7.12 -12.48
CA THR A 113 6.20 6.84 -13.71
C THR A 113 5.87 5.45 -14.24
N LEU A 114 5.96 5.26 -15.56
CA LEU A 114 5.78 3.93 -16.17
C LEU A 114 6.80 2.91 -15.63
N SER A 115 8.02 3.36 -15.32
CA SER A 115 9.07 2.53 -14.73
C SER A 115 8.72 2.04 -13.32
N ASP A 116 8.16 2.92 -12.48
CA ASP A 116 7.73 2.55 -11.12
C ASP A 116 6.57 1.55 -11.16
N LEU A 117 5.56 1.78 -12.01
CA LEU A 117 4.43 0.86 -12.19
C LEU A 117 4.87 -0.49 -12.78
N ASN A 118 5.83 -0.50 -13.70
CA ASN A 118 6.42 -1.75 -14.20
C ASN A 118 7.22 -2.49 -13.11
N THR A 119 7.91 -1.75 -12.24
CA THR A 119 8.61 -2.33 -11.08
C THR A 119 7.61 -2.99 -10.13
N LEU A 120 6.47 -2.35 -9.85
CA LEU A 120 5.37 -2.98 -9.07
C LEU A 120 4.88 -4.28 -9.70
N CYS A 121 4.77 -4.34 -11.03
CA CYS A 121 4.39 -5.57 -11.72
C CYS A 121 5.44 -6.68 -11.54
N GLN A 122 6.73 -6.34 -11.61
CA GLN A 122 7.83 -7.30 -11.45
C GLN A 122 8.01 -7.79 -10.01
N LEU A 123 7.71 -6.95 -9.02
CA LEU A 123 7.79 -7.30 -7.60
C LEU A 123 6.57 -8.09 -7.09
N SER A 124 5.52 -8.23 -7.91
CA SER A 124 4.29 -8.90 -7.50
C SER A 124 4.51 -10.40 -7.22
N PRO A 125 3.89 -10.97 -6.17
CA PRO A 125 2.97 -10.32 -5.23
C PRO A 125 3.70 -9.41 -4.22
N VAL A 126 3.17 -8.20 -3.98
CA VAL A 126 3.68 -7.26 -2.98
C VAL A 126 2.88 -7.33 -1.69
N THR A 127 3.57 -7.25 -0.54
CA THR A 127 2.91 -7.19 0.77
C THR A 127 2.38 -5.80 1.04
N THR A 128 1.10 -5.70 1.38
CA THR A 128 0.43 -4.44 1.72
C THR A 128 0.68 -4.04 3.18
N MET A 129 0.23 -2.85 3.57
CA MET A 129 0.29 -2.40 4.98
C MET A 129 -0.57 -3.22 5.94
N ALA A 130 -1.47 -4.07 5.44
CA ALA A 130 -2.19 -5.03 6.29
C ALA A 130 -1.28 -6.19 6.75
N GLY A 131 -0.12 -6.39 6.12
CA GLY A 131 0.93 -7.32 6.54
C GLY A 131 0.63 -8.81 6.26
N GLY A 132 1.54 -9.69 6.66
CA GLY A 132 1.33 -11.15 6.63
C GLY A 132 0.81 -11.68 5.29
N GLN A 133 -0.39 -12.29 5.32
CA GLN A 133 -1.05 -12.91 4.17
C GLN A 133 -1.73 -11.93 3.20
N TYR A 134 -1.69 -10.62 3.49
CA TYR A 134 -2.36 -9.60 2.70
C TYR A 134 -1.46 -9.10 1.56
N THR A 135 -1.40 -9.89 0.49
CA THR A 135 -0.60 -9.57 -0.71
C THR A 135 -1.46 -9.13 -1.89
N LEU A 136 -0.88 -8.29 -2.75
CA LEU A 136 -1.52 -7.71 -3.92
C LEU A 136 -0.68 -8.00 -5.17
N ASN A 137 -1.34 -8.44 -6.25
CA ASN A 137 -0.67 -8.65 -7.53
C ASN A 137 -1.00 -7.49 -8.48
N ILE A 138 0.00 -6.81 -9.01
CA ILE A 138 -0.18 -5.76 -10.00
C ILE A 138 0.24 -6.30 -11.36
N THR A 139 -0.60 -6.11 -12.37
CA THR A 139 -0.30 -6.55 -13.76
C THR A 139 -0.60 -5.43 -14.74
N SER A 140 0.06 -5.47 -15.90
CA SER A 140 -0.23 -4.58 -17.02
C SER A 140 -0.79 -5.36 -18.21
N VAL A 141 -1.86 -4.86 -18.82
CA VAL A 141 -2.44 -5.39 -20.07
C VAL A 141 -2.70 -4.23 -21.02
N LEU A 142 -2.05 -4.24 -22.18
CA LEU A 142 -2.18 -3.20 -23.22
C LEU A 142 -1.97 -1.76 -22.69
N GLY A 143 -1.06 -1.59 -21.72
CA GLY A 143 -0.75 -0.29 -21.12
C GLY A 143 -1.66 0.15 -19.97
N ALA A 144 -2.72 -0.61 -19.66
CA ALA A 144 -3.54 -0.40 -18.47
C ALA A 144 -3.04 -1.28 -17.31
N PHE A 145 -3.05 -0.74 -16.10
CA PHE A 145 -2.62 -1.44 -14.89
C PHE A 145 -3.81 -1.94 -14.07
N TYR A 146 -3.69 -3.14 -13.53
CA TYR A 146 -4.72 -3.83 -12.78
C TYR A 146 -4.17 -4.34 -11.45
N LEU A 147 -4.94 -4.15 -10.38
CA LEU A 147 -4.69 -4.62 -9.04
C LEU A 147 -5.54 -5.88 -8.83
N ASN A 148 -4.87 -7.03 -8.89
CA ASN A 148 -5.47 -8.35 -8.81
C ASN A 148 -5.37 -8.88 -7.38
N VAL A 149 -6.53 -9.22 -6.83
CA VAL A 149 -6.67 -9.82 -5.51
C VAL A 149 -7.11 -11.26 -5.71
N SER A 150 -6.36 -12.22 -5.17
CA SER A 150 -6.70 -13.64 -5.25
C SER A 150 -8.14 -13.88 -4.78
N GLY A 151 -8.88 -14.73 -5.48
CA GLY A 151 -10.28 -15.05 -5.14
C GLY A 151 -11.28 -13.90 -5.29
N SER A 152 -10.90 -12.78 -5.91
CA SER A 152 -11.76 -11.60 -6.07
C SER A 152 -11.58 -10.94 -7.45
N SER A 153 -12.42 -9.96 -7.76
CA SER A 153 -12.34 -9.22 -9.02
C SER A 153 -11.21 -8.19 -9.00
N SER A 154 -10.49 -8.04 -10.11
CA SER A 154 -9.44 -7.03 -10.26
C SER A 154 -10.00 -5.60 -10.34
N ALA A 155 -9.29 -4.66 -9.71
CA ALA A 155 -9.51 -3.22 -9.85
C ALA A 155 -8.58 -2.65 -10.93
N GLN A 156 -9.05 -1.69 -11.71
CA GLN A 156 -8.24 -0.93 -12.65
C GLN A 156 -7.64 0.29 -11.97
N LEU A 157 -6.36 0.56 -12.23
CA LEU A 157 -5.70 1.81 -11.87
C LEU A 157 -6.09 2.88 -12.90
N LEU A 158 -6.81 3.91 -12.45
CA LEU A 158 -7.36 4.96 -13.32
C LEU A 158 -6.39 6.13 -13.52
N GLY A 159 -5.51 6.37 -12.55
CA GLY A 159 -4.47 7.39 -12.64
C GLY A 159 -3.96 7.86 -11.29
N ALA A 160 -2.92 8.68 -11.30
CA ALA A 160 -2.34 9.30 -10.12
C ALA A 160 -3.01 10.63 -9.78
N VAL A 161 -3.12 10.93 -8.48
CA VAL A 161 -3.65 12.20 -7.98
C VAL A 161 -2.59 13.29 -8.11
N LYS A 162 -2.83 14.33 -8.90
CA LYS A 162 -1.81 15.36 -9.20
C LYS A 162 -1.24 16.11 -7.97
N LEU A 163 -1.91 16.04 -6.82
CA LEU A 163 -1.48 16.69 -5.58
C LEU A 163 -0.41 15.89 -4.82
N THR A 164 -0.07 14.69 -5.27
CA THR A 164 0.90 13.81 -4.61
C THR A 164 2.30 13.96 -5.20
N THR A 165 3.30 13.83 -4.32
CA THR A 165 4.73 13.86 -4.64
C THR A 165 5.46 13.04 -3.58
N TYR A 166 6.68 12.60 -3.89
CA TYR A 166 7.55 11.93 -2.92
C TYR A 166 7.50 12.65 -1.55
N PRO A 167 7.29 11.93 -0.43
CA PRO A 167 7.31 10.46 -0.32
C PRO A 167 5.95 9.75 -0.45
N THR A 168 4.90 10.38 -0.97
CA THR A 168 3.57 9.76 -1.11
C THR A 168 3.06 9.79 -2.54
N GLU A 169 2.50 8.66 -3.00
CA GLU A 169 1.73 8.58 -4.25
C GLU A 169 0.33 8.06 -3.95
N VAL A 170 -0.71 8.70 -4.50
CA VAL A 170 -2.10 8.23 -4.41
C VAL A 170 -2.61 7.93 -5.82
N TYR A 171 -3.06 6.70 -6.03
CA TYR A 171 -3.69 6.25 -7.26
C TYR A 171 -5.18 6.07 -7.08
N GLN A 172 -5.97 6.57 -8.04
CA GLN A 172 -7.38 6.25 -8.13
C GLN A 172 -7.57 4.82 -8.66
N ILE A 173 -8.47 4.06 -8.03
CA ILE A 173 -8.92 2.75 -8.51
C ILE A 173 -10.45 2.70 -8.61
N ASP A 174 -10.95 1.86 -9.53
CA ASP A 174 -12.38 1.75 -9.85
C ASP A 174 -13.17 0.77 -8.96
N LYS A 175 -12.49 0.04 -8.07
CA LYS A 175 -13.09 -0.95 -7.16
C LYS A 175 -12.36 -0.98 -5.83
N VAL A 176 -13.12 -1.29 -4.77
CA VAL A 176 -12.55 -1.65 -3.46
C VAL A 176 -11.84 -3.00 -3.55
N LEU A 177 -10.59 -3.05 -3.08
CA LEU A 177 -9.81 -4.27 -2.98
C LEU A 177 -10.33 -5.12 -1.81
N MET A 178 -10.71 -6.37 -2.09
CA MET A 178 -11.35 -7.27 -1.13
C MET A 178 -10.49 -8.51 -0.91
N PRO A 179 -9.60 -8.52 0.12
CA PRO A 179 -8.64 -9.60 0.32
C PRO A 179 -9.32 -10.92 0.67
N GLU A 180 -8.88 -12.02 0.04
CA GLU A 180 -9.38 -13.38 0.26
C GLU A 180 -9.39 -13.77 1.74
N ALA A 181 -8.37 -13.36 2.50
CA ALA A 181 -8.28 -13.54 3.95
C ALA A 181 -9.54 -13.11 4.73
N ILE A 182 -10.30 -12.14 4.22
CA ILE A 182 -11.53 -11.64 4.82
C ILE A 182 -12.77 -12.24 4.12
N PHE A 183 -12.68 -12.52 2.82
CA PHE A 183 -13.84 -12.79 1.96
C PHE A 183 -13.93 -14.19 1.37
N ALA A 184 -12.97 -15.09 1.61
CA ALA A 184 -12.95 -16.47 1.10
C ALA A 184 -14.21 -17.29 1.43
N TYR A 185 -14.97 -16.88 2.45
CA TYR A 185 -16.19 -17.56 2.89
C TYR A 185 -17.49 -17.05 2.24
N SER A 186 -17.46 -15.98 1.44
CA SER A 186 -18.68 -15.39 0.85
C SER A 186 -19.22 -16.13 -0.37
N TYR A 187 -18.44 -16.99 -1.04
CA TYR A 187 -18.82 -17.60 -2.31
C TYR A 187 -18.82 -19.14 -2.32
N GLY A 188 -18.57 -19.80 -1.17
CA GLY A 188 -18.29 -21.25 -1.16
C GLY A 188 -19.13 -22.13 -0.22
N VAL A 189 -19.57 -21.68 0.96
CA VAL A 189 -20.23 -22.61 1.91
C VAL A 189 -21.22 -21.87 2.80
N SER A 190 -22.51 -21.98 2.47
CA SER A 190 -23.54 -22.14 3.49
C SER A 190 -23.20 -23.44 4.22
N MET A 191 -22.37 -23.36 5.27
CA MET A 191 -22.27 -24.46 6.22
C MET A 191 -23.61 -24.53 6.92
N ALA A 192 -24.48 -25.43 6.43
CA ALA A 192 -25.60 -25.90 7.21
C ALA A 192 -25.09 -26.25 8.62
N PRO A 193 -25.80 -25.89 9.70
CA PRO A 193 -25.39 -26.28 11.03
C PRO A 193 -25.25 -27.80 11.04
N GLN A 194 -24.08 -28.31 11.38
CA GLN A 194 -23.87 -29.73 11.66
C GLN A 194 -24.63 -30.04 12.94
N SER A 195 -25.93 -30.28 12.83
CA SER A 195 -26.71 -30.89 13.90
C SER A 195 -26.26 -32.34 14.00
N PHE A 196 -25.44 -32.64 15.01
CA PHE A 196 -25.25 -34.00 15.50
C PHE A 196 -26.58 -34.48 16.12
N MET A 197 -27.52 -34.92 15.28
CA MET A 197 -28.63 -35.73 15.75
C MET A 197 -28.13 -37.17 15.80
N LEU A 198 -27.57 -37.54 16.95
CA LEU A 198 -27.47 -38.94 17.37
C LEU A 198 -28.89 -39.49 17.40
N GLN A 199 -29.28 -40.24 16.38
CA GLN A 199 -30.49 -41.05 16.45
C GLN A 199 -30.08 -42.47 16.83
N ASN A 200 -30.28 -42.75 18.12
CA ASN A 200 -30.21 -44.06 18.74
C ASN A 200 -31.07 -45.05 17.94
N PHE A 201 -30.45 -46.17 17.54
CA PHE A 201 -31.18 -47.34 17.07
C PHE A 201 -31.66 -48.14 18.28
N TYR A 202 -32.99 -48.23 18.41
CA TYR A 202 -33.69 -49.36 19.03
C TYR A 202 -34.61 -49.96 17.96
#